data_AF-A0A7V5R281-F1
#
_entry.id   AF-A0A7V5R281-F1
#
_cell.length_a   1.000
_cell.length_b   1.000
_cell.length_c   1.000
_cell.angle_alpha   90.00
_cell.angle_beta   90.00
_cell.angle_gamma   90.00
#
_symmetry.space_group_name_H-M   'P 1'
#
loop_
_entity.id
_entity.type
_entity.pdbx_description
1 polymer ?
#
loop_
_entity_poly.entity_id
_entity_poly.type
_entity_poly.pdbx_seq_one_letter_code
_entity_poly.pdbx_strand_id
1 'polypeptide(L)'
;KVVPTWNYAVVHVSGKLRHYQDKKRLHAHLHKLSQFNENSKPQPWKLTDAPQPYIDKMLTAIVGIEIEISHMQGKTKMSQNHPMANQQGVIEGLRSEGQNLAASWVEKPGN
;
A
#
# COMPACT_ATOMS: atom_id res chain seq x y z
N LYS A 1 24.04 17.32 20.65
CA LYS A 1 23.42 18.12 19.56
C LYS A 1 22.69 17.15 18.63
N VAL A 2 21.42 17.39 18.30
CA VAL A 2 20.62 16.54 17.40
C VAL A 2 20.12 17.37 16.21
N VAL A 3 19.83 16.72 15.09
CA VAL A 3 19.30 17.35 13.87
C VAL A 3 17.93 16.74 13.59
N PRO A 4 16.90 17.54 13.26
CA PRO A 4 15.59 17.01 12.91
C PRO A 4 15.67 16.12 11.66
N THR A 5 14.91 15.02 11.67
CA THR A 5 14.91 14.02 10.59
C THR A 5 13.56 13.30 10.52
N TRP A 6 13.31 12.62 9.40
CA TRP A 6 12.11 11.83 9.14
C TRP A 6 12.43 10.34 9.04
N ASN A 7 11.58 9.52 9.63
CA ASN A 7 11.56 8.08 9.40
C ASN A 7 10.56 7.76 8.28
N TYR A 8 10.94 6.87 7.37
CA TYR A 8 10.11 6.47 6.23
C TYR A 8 10.52 5.11 5.68
N ALA A 9 9.58 4.45 5.01
CA ALA A 9 9.80 3.29 4.15
C ALA A 9 9.23 3.59 2.76
N VAL A 10 9.97 3.24 1.71
CA VAL A 10 9.54 3.44 0.32
C VAL A 10 9.98 2.27 -0.54
N VAL A 11 9.15 1.91 -1.51
CA VAL A 11 9.50 0.98 -2.60
C VAL A 11 9.33 1.72 -3.92
N HIS A 12 10.40 1.79 -4.70
CA HIS A 12 10.38 2.24 -6.09
C HIS A 12 10.27 1.02 -6.99
N VAL A 13 9.27 1.00 -7.87
CA VAL A 13 9.07 -0.05 -8.86
C VAL A 13 9.24 0.57 -10.25
N SER A 14 10.08 -0.05 -11.08
CA SER A 14 10.28 0.32 -12.48
C SER A 14 9.95 -0.86 -13.37
N GLY A 15 9.36 -0.60 -14.53
CA GLY A 15 8.87 -1.62 -15.42
C GLY A 15 8.30 -1.08 -16.71
N LYS A 16 7.91 -1.98 -17.60
CA LYS A 16 7.24 -1.61 -18.86
C LYS A 16 5.74 -1.46 -18.61
N LEU A 17 5.20 -0.29 -18.97
CA LEU A 17 3.77 -0.03 -18.89
C LEU A 17 3.06 -0.60 -20.12
N ARG A 18 1.96 -1.32 -19.88
CA ARG A 18 1.00 -1.75 -20.90
C ARG A 18 -0.39 -1.30 -20.46
N HIS A 19 -1.23 -0.97 -21.43
CA HIS A 19 -2.65 -0.73 -21.18
C HIS A 19 -3.50 -1.85 -21.77
N TYR A 20 -4.69 -2.06 -21.23
CA TYR A 20 -5.66 -3.02 -21.76
C TYR A 20 -7.10 -2.55 -21.50
N GLN A 21 -8.01 -2.94 -22.39
CA GLN A 21 -9.44 -2.63 -22.32
C GLN A 21 -10.32 -3.88 -22.41
N ASP A 22 -9.73 -5.08 -22.30
CA ASP A 22 -10.48 -6.33 -22.28
C ASP A 22 -11.44 -6.34 -21.08
N LYS A 23 -12.75 -6.37 -21.36
CA LYS A 23 -13.80 -6.26 -20.34
C LYS A 23 -13.75 -7.39 -19.33
N LYS A 24 -13.44 -8.62 -19.76
CA LYS A 24 -13.36 -9.79 -18.86
C LYS A 24 -12.22 -9.62 -17.86
N ARG A 25 -11.05 -9.20 -18.34
CA ARG A 25 -9.86 -8.92 -17.52
C ARG A 25 -10.10 -7.75 -16.58
N LEU A 26 -10.73 -6.67 -17.05
CA LEU A 26 -11.11 -5.53 -16.22
C LEU A 26 -12.09 -5.94 -15.11
N HIS A 27 -13.14 -6.69 -15.46
CA HIS A 27 -14.10 -7.20 -14.50
C HIS A 27 -13.43 -8.07 -13.42
N ALA A 28 -12.56 -9.00 -13.82
CA ALA A 28 -11.81 -9.84 -12.89
C ALA A 28 -10.87 -9.02 -11.98
N HIS A 29 -10.23 -7.96 -12.51
CA HIS A 29 -9.40 -7.06 -11.72
C HIS A 29 -10.24 -6.29 -10.69
N LEU A 30 -11.34 -5.67 -11.12
CA LEU A 30 -12.23 -4.93 -10.21
C LEU A 30 -12.82 -5.82 -9.12
N HIS A 31 -13.17 -7.07 -9.44
CA HIS A 31 -13.65 -8.02 -8.44
C HIS A 31 -12.58 -8.29 -7.36
N LYS A 32 -11.33 -8.55 -7.76
CA LYS A 32 -10.21 -8.73 -6.80
C LYS A 32 -9.96 -7.48 -5.95
N LEU A 33 -10.02 -6.30 -6.56
CA LEU A 33 -9.84 -5.04 -5.87
C LEU A 33 -10.97 -4.76 -4.86
N SER A 34 -12.22 -5.03 -5.24
CA SER A 34 -13.38 -4.93 -4.37
C SER A 34 -13.23 -5.87 -3.18
N GLN A 35 -12.87 -7.14 -3.42
CA GLN A 35 -12.63 -8.10 -2.35
C GLN A 35 -11.53 -7.63 -1.40
N PHE A 36 -10.39 -7.18 -1.92
CA PHE A 36 -9.27 -6.75 -1.09
C PHE A 36 -9.65 -5.60 -0.14
N ASN A 37 -10.38 -4.59 -0.64
CA ASN A 37 -10.74 -3.41 0.14
C ASN A 37 -11.95 -3.61 1.07
N GLU A 38 -12.88 -4.50 0.69
CA GLU A 38 -14.11 -4.74 1.45
C GLU A 38 -13.98 -5.91 2.45
N ASN A 39 -12.94 -6.74 2.37
CA ASN A 39 -12.81 -7.97 3.16
C ASN A 39 -12.91 -7.75 4.68
N SER A 40 -12.51 -6.59 5.19
CA SER A 40 -12.57 -6.30 6.63
C SER A 40 -13.90 -5.68 7.07
N LYS A 41 -14.85 -5.47 6.15
CA LYS A 41 -16.13 -4.84 6.45
C LYS A 41 -17.12 -5.88 7.01
N PRO A 42 -17.99 -5.51 7.97
CA PRO A 42 -19.02 -6.40 8.49
C PRO A 42 -19.99 -6.91 7.39
N GLN A 43 -20.23 -6.09 6.37
CA GLN A 43 -21.00 -6.43 5.19
C GLN A 43 -20.20 -6.04 3.95
N PRO A 44 -19.36 -6.94 3.41
CA PRO A 44 -18.50 -6.64 2.30
C PRO A 44 -19.32 -6.45 1.03
N TRP A 45 -19.21 -5.29 0.40
CA TRP A 45 -19.83 -5.03 -0.90
C TRP A 45 -19.14 -5.87 -1.99
N LYS A 46 -19.93 -6.50 -2.86
CA LYS A 46 -19.45 -7.27 -4.00
C LYS A 46 -19.80 -6.54 -5.29
N LEU A 47 -18.92 -6.69 -6.28
CA LEU A 47 -19.18 -6.16 -7.62
C LEU A 47 -20.52 -6.65 -8.19
N THR A 48 -20.91 -7.89 -7.89
CA THR A 48 -22.19 -8.51 -8.30
C THR A 48 -23.42 -7.95 -7.61
N ASP A 49 -23.26 -7.12 -6.57
CA ASP A 49 -24.38 -6.43 -5.92
C ASP A 49 -24.90 -5.27 -6.79
N ALA A 50 -24.11 -4.84 -7.79
CA ALA A 50 -24.57 -3.92 -8.83
C ALA A 50 -25.22 -4.69 -10.00
N PRO A 51 -26.22 -4.10 -10.69
CA PRO A 51 -26.82 -4.70 -11.87
C PRO A 51 -25.79 -4.93 -12.99
N GLN A 52 -25.80 -6.10 -13.63
CA GLN A 52 -24.86 -6.44 -14.71
C GLN A 52 -24.82 -5.38 -15.85
N PRO A 53 -25.95 -4.85 -16.35
CA PRO A 53 -25.92 -3.82 -17.39
C PRO A 53 -25.22 -2.53 -16.95
N TYR A 54 -25.27 -2.21 -15.65
CA TYR A 54 -24.58 -1.06 -15.08
C TYR A 54 -23.07 -1.30 -15.04
N ILE A 55 -22.64 -2.49 -14.59
CA ILE A 55 -21.22 -2.88 -14.59
C ILE A 55 -20.65 -2.85 -16.01
N ASP A 56 -21.35 -3.45 -16.97
CA ASP A 56 -20.90 -3.52 -18.37
C ASP A 56 -20.73 -2.14 -19.02
N LYS A 57 -21.59 -1.19 -18.65
CA LYS A 57 -21.48 0.21 -19.06
C LYS A 57 -20.29 0.91 -18.40
N MET A 58 -20.08 0.72 -17.10
CA MET A 58 -18.95 1.34 -16.40
C MET A 58 -17.60 0.82 -16.90
N LEU A 59 -17.52 -0.47 -17.25
CA LEU A 59 -16.31 -1.07 -17.82
C LEU A 59 -15.84 -0.41 -19.11
N THR A 60 -16.73 0.20 -19.91
CA THR A 60 -16.30 0.90 -21.15
C THR A 60 -15.57 2.21 -20.88
N ALA A 61 -15.68 2.76 -19.66
CA ALA A 61 -15.02 3.98 -19.25
C ALA A 61 -13.67 3.73 -18.55
N ILE A 62 -13.24 2.47 -18.42
CA ILE A 62 -12.05 2.10 -17.64
C ILE A 62 -10.95 1.63 -18.60
N VAL A 63 -9.74 2.14 -18.38
CA VAL A 63 -8.50 1.62 -18.99
C VAL A 63 -7.69 0.93 -17.90
N GLY A 64 -7.38 -0.35 -18.11
CA GLY A 64 -6.52 -1.11 -17.22
C GLY A 64 -5.05 -0.79 -17.52
N ILE A 65 -4.26 -0.65 -16.47
CA ILE A 65 -2.81 -0.45 -16.56
C ILE A 65 -2.12 -1.64 -15.92
N GLU A 66 -1.10 -2.16 -16.61
CA GLU A 66 -0.19 -3.19 -16.12
C GLU A 66 1.23 -2.66 -16.18
N ILE A 67 1.99 -2.87 -15.12
CA ILE A 67 3.43 -2.60 -15.09
C ILE A 67 4.13 -3.95 -14.99
N GLU A 68 4.78 -4.36 -16.09
CA GLU A 68 5.67 -5.51 -16.09
C GLU A 68 6.95 -5.13 -15.36
N ILE A 69 7.06 -5.56 -14.10
CA ILE A 69 8.14 -5.19 -13.19
C ILE A 69 9.48 -5.68 -13.75
N SER A 70 10.40 -4.74 -13.99
CA SER A 70 11.78 -5.05 -14.36
C SER A 70 12.76 -4.81 -13.20
N HIS A 71 12.41 -3.92 -12.27
CA HIS A 71 13.24 -3.59 -11.12
C HIS A 71 12.42 -3.10 -9.94
N MET A 72 12.85 -3.45 -8.73
CA MET A 72 12.29 -2.94 -7.48
C MET A 72 13.43 -2.55 -6.54
N GLN A 73 13.29 -1.39 -5.89
CA GLN A 73 14.23 -0.89 -4.90
C GLN A 73 13.49 -0.44 -3.65
N GLY A 74 13.84 -1.02 -2.50
CA GLY A 74 13.37 -0.58 -1.19
C GLY A 74 14.35 0.37 -0.51
N LYS A 75 13.84 1.33 0.26
CA LYS A 75 14.63 2.14 1.19
C LYS A 75 13.87 2.36 2.48
N THR A 76 14.55 2.10 3.61
CA THR A 76 14.02 2.34 4.95
C THR A 76 14.98 3.22 5.76
N LYS A 77 14.43 4.21 6.43
CA LYS A 77 15.11 5.05 7.41
C LYS A 77 14.26 5.03 8.68
N MET A 78 14.76 4.38 9.71
CA MET A 78 14.06 4.07 10.97
C MET A 78 14.98 4.34 12.16
N SER A 79 15.73 5.45 12.12
CA SER A 79 16.70 5.83 13.17
C SER A 79 17.77 4.77 13.50
N GLN A 80 18.01 3.80 12.61
CA GLN A 80 18.90 2.64 12.85
C GLN A 80 20.38 3.02 13.06
N ASN A 81 20.76 4.24 12.68
CA ASN A 81 22.12 4.77 12.81
C ASN A 81 22.38 5.47 14.16
N HIS A 82 21.44 5.45 15.09
CA HIS A 82 21.58 6.04 16.43
C HIS A 82 21.85 4.98 17.50
N PRO A 83 22.45 5.35 18.66
CA PRO A 83 22.58 4.46 19.80
C PRO A 83 21.21 3.95 20.29
N MET A 84 21.18 2.76 20.90
CA MET A 84 19.94 2.12 21.36
C MET A 84 19.08 3.02 22.25
N ALA A 85 19.69 3.78 23.16
CA ALA A 85 18.95 4.71 24.04
C ALA A 85 18.13 5.74 23.24
N ASN A 86 18.67 6.24 22.13
CA ASN A 86 17.95 7.19 21.27
C ASN A 86 16.84 6.50 20.48
N GLN A 87 17.07 5.26 20.03
CA GLN A 87 16.04 4.47 19.36
C GLN A 87 14.86 4.20 20.31
N GLN A 88 15.14 3.83 21.57
CA GLN A 88 14.13 3.63 22.61
C GLN A 88 13.35 4.92 22.88
N GLY A 89 14.02 6.07 23.01
CA GLY A 89 13.34 7.35 23.19
C GLY A 89 12.41 7.70 22.01
N VAL A 90 12.80 7.37 20.77
CA VAL A 90 11.92 7.53 19.59
C VAL A 90 10.72 6.58 19.65
N ILE A 91 10.93 5.31 20.03
CA ILE A 91 9.86 4.31 20.17
C ILE A 91 8.84 4.75 21.23
N GLU A 92 9.31 5.17 22.40
CA GLU A 92 8.47 5.66 23.49
C GLU A 92 7.67 6.90 23.09
N GLY A 93 8.35 7.88 22.46
CA GLY A 93 7.70 9.08 21.92
C GLY A 93 6.58 8.74 20.95
N LEU A 94 6.87 7.92 19.93
CA LEU A 94 5.88 7.48 18.93
C LEU A 94 4.71 6.74 19.58
N ARG A 95 4.96 5.87 20.57
CA ARG A 95 3.89 5.17 21.30
C ARG A 95 3.01 6.13 22.08
N SER A 96 3.59 7.13 22.75
CA SER A 96 2.83 8.13 23.51
C SER A 96 1.94 8.99 22.62
N GLU A 97 2.32 9.19 21.36
CA GLU A 97 1.52 9.87 20.34
C GLU A 97 0.52 8.94 19.64
N GLY A 98 0.41 7.67 20.06
CA GLY A 98 -0.47 6.67 19.46
C GLY A 98 0.03 6.08 18.13
N GLN A 99 1.26 6.41 17.70
CA GLN A 99 1.86 5.96 16.45
C GLN A 99 2.50 4.56 16.56
N ASN A 100 1.72 3.57 17.03
CA ASN A 100 2.21 2.22 17.33
C ASN A 100 2.84 1.49 16.13
N LEU A 101 2.33 1.73 14.92
CA LEU A 101 2.90 1.17 13.69
C LEU A 101 4.28 1.77 13.38
N ALA A 102 4.43 3.09 13.54
CA ALA A 102 5.72 3.75 13.34
C ALA A 102 6.74 3.27 14.40
N ALA A 103 6.30 3.09 15.65
CA ALA A 103 7.13 2.56 16.71
C ALA A 103 7.64 1.13 16.40
N SER A 104 6.77 0.24 15.92
CA SER A 104 7.15 -1.14 15.59
C SER A 104 8.15 -1.23 14.43
N TRP A 105 8.09 -0.28 13.48
CA TRP A 105 9.07 -0.19 12.39
C TRP A 105 10.46 0.27 12.85
N VAL A 106 10.53 1.09 13.90
CA VAL A 106 11.81 1.44 14.54
C VAL A 106 12.37 0.27 15.33
N GLU A 107 11.51 -0.52 15.99
CA GLU A 107 11.93 -1.75 16.71
C GLU A 107 12.47 -2.83 15.78
N LYS A 108 11.89 -2.99 14.58
CA LYS A 108 12.29 -3.99 13.58
C LYS A 108 12.36 -3.37 12.18
N PRO A 109 13.45 -2.67 11.85
CA PRO A 109 13.60 -2.06 10.53
C PRO A 109 13.75 -3.14 9.45
N GLY A 110 12.75 -3.28 8.57
CA GLY A 110 12.85 -4.12 7.37
C GLY A 110 12.23 -5.52 7.43
N ASN A 111 11.32 -5.79 8.39
CA ASN A 111 10.38 -6.91 8.29
C ASN A 111 9.22 -6.62 7.32
#